data_AF-A0A809XJP3-F1
#
_entry.id   AF-A0A809XJP3-F1
#
_cell.length_a   1.000
_cell.length_b   1.000
_cell.length_c   1.000
_cell.angle_alpha   90.00
_cell.angle_beta   90.00
_cell.angle_gamma   90.00
#
_symmetry.space_group_name_H-M   'P 1'
#
loop_
_entity.id
_entity.type
_entity.pdbx_description
1 polymer ?
#
loop_
_entity_poly.entity_id
_entity_poly.type
_entity_poly.pdbx_seq_one_letter_code
_entity_poly.pdbx_strand_id
1 'polypeptide(L)'
;MFEQLPKEKRIDLAKSKITRVLDHFLYVLELHSNNSFVVYSNTLASQIPQSYAANAFAVFQRSMHQIEIVRLCALWDSADPDKENIPTVVELIDDDEILEALANETRKHWSDMESRILNPSDDPETAAIVYEAVKRSNREFGDEQAAKAKTELQESITSAREIIGSTRLASVMNIRDKHLAHSLATTRREKRGPVQPMKYGDETHILDASIPIIERLYCWVAGKSFSIANSREIDRANAAALWSGCKFTVAR
;
A
#
# COMPACT_ATOMS: atom_id res chain seq x y z
N MET A 1 -0.35 -19.99 -11.59
CA MET A 1 -0.85 -20.61 -10.33
C MET A 1 -2.30 -20.23 -10.09
N PHE A 2 -2.64 -18.94 -10.16
CA PHE A 2 -4.02 -18.46 -9.98
C PHE A 2 -4.96 -18.74 -11.17
N GLU A 3 -4.42 -18.95 -12.37
CA GLU A 3 -5.19 -19.25 -13.60
C GLU A 3 -6.07 -20.50 -13.51
N GLN A 4 -5.77 -21.42 -12.58
CA GLN A 4 -6.58 -22.62 -12.34
C GLN A 4 -7.81 -22.35 -11.48
N LEU A 5 -7.90 -21.18 -10.84
CA LEU A 5 -9.04 -20.79 -10.02
C LEU A 5 -10.14 -20.19 -10.91
N PRO A 6 -11.42 -20.51 -10.64
CA PRO A 6 -12.55 -19.78 -11.22
C PRO A 6 -12.42 -18.26 -10.99
N LYS A 7 -12.83 -17.46 -11.98
CA LYS A 7 -12.72 -16.00 -11.96
C LYS A 7 -13.40 -15.36 -10.75
N GLU A 8 -14.59 -15.82 -10.39
CA GLU A 8 -15.32 -15.37 -9.19
C GLU A 8 -14.49 -15.60 -7.92
N LYS A 9 -13.87 -16.78 -7.78
CA LYS A 9 -13.00 -17.07 -6.64
C LYS A 9 -11.75 -16.20 -6.60
N ARG A 10 -11.20 -15.84 -7.77
CA ARG A 10 -10.07 -14.89 -7.86
C ARG A 10 -10.48 -13.51 -7.35
N ILE A 11 -11.65 -13.01 -7.77
CA ILE A 11 -12.21 -11.72 -7.32
C ILE A 11 -12.44 -11.71 -5.81
N ASP A 12 -13.12 -12.74 -5.27
CA ASP A 12 -13.38 -12.84 -3.83
C ASP A 12 -12.08 -12.88 -3.01
N LEU A 13 -11.09 -13.62 -3.49
CA LEU A 13 -9.80 -13.70 -2.83
C LEU A 13 -9.04 -12.38 -2.92
N ALA A 14 -9.10 -11.68 -4.05
CA ALA A 14 -8.49 -10.36 -4.23
C ALA A 14 -9.12 -9.34 -3.28
N LYS A 15 -10.45 -9.29 -3.17
CA LYS A 15 -11.22 -8.44 -2.25
C LYS A 15 -10.85 -8.68 -0.79
N SER A 16 -10.75 -9.95 -0.40
CA SER A 16 -10.34 -10.33 0.96
C SER A 16 -8.90 -9.88 1.25
N LYS A 17 -7.97 -10.20 0.35
CA LYS A 17 -6.54 -9.92 0.53
C LYS A 17 -6.20 -8.44 0.48
N ILE A 18 -6.81 -7.64 -0.41
CA ILE A 18 -6.46 -6.21 -0.51
C ILE A 18 -6.77 -5.45 0.78
N THR A 19 -7.82 -5.86 1.52
CA THR A 19 -8.11 -5.28 2.83
C THR A 19 -6.98 -5.55 3.83
N ARG A 20 -6.44 -6.77 3.84
CA ARG A 20 -5.30 -7.14 4.69
C ARG A 20 -3.99 -6.49 4.23
N VAL A 21 -3.77 -6.38 2.92
CA VAL A 21 -2.63 -5.67 2.35
C VAL A 21 -2.64 -4.20 2.80
N LEU A 22 -3.81 -3.55 2.82
CA LEU A 22 -3.93 -2.20 3.36
C LEU A 22 -3.53 -2.15 4.84
N ASP A 23 -4.06 -3.05 5.69
CA ASP A 23 -3.69 -3.11 7.12
C ASP A 23 -2.15 -3.25 7.30
N HIS A 24 -1.52 -4.17 6.57
CA HIS A 24 -0.07 -4.37 6.61
C HIS A 24 0.70 -3.14 6.10
N PHE A 25 0.18 -2.45 5.09
CA PHE A 25 0.79 -1.24 4.55
C PHE A 25 0.73 -0.06 5.52
N LEU A 26 -0.43 0.15 6.17
CA LEU A 26 -0.60 1.18 7.18
C LEU A 26 0.37 0.96 8.34
N TYR A 27 0.59 -0.30 8.75
CA TYR A 27 1.62 -0.61 9.74
C TYR A 27 3.04 -0.22 9.28
N VAL A 28 3.38 -0.40 8.00
CA VAL A 28 4.69 0.07 7.47
C VAL A 28 4.78 1.59 7.46
N LEU A 29 3.69 2.31 7.16
CA LEU A 29 3.66 3.78 7.24
C LEU A 29 3.87 4.29 8.66
N GLU A 30 3.29 3.61 9.66
CA GLU A 30 3.47 3.94 11.06
C GLU A 30 4.94 3.74 11.47
N LEU A 31 5.54 2.59 11.11
CA LEU A 31 6.97 2.33 11.32
C LEU A 31 7.84 3.42 10.67
N HIS A 32 7.55 3.74 9.41
CA HIS A 32 8.26 4.76 8.66
C HIS A 32 8.16 6.15 9.32
N SER A 33 6.98 6.51 9.79
CA SER A 33 6.74 7.78 10.50
C SER A 33 7.56 7.86 11.79
N ASN A 34 7.66 6.77 12.54
CA ASN A 34 8.55 6.68 13.71
C ASN A 34 10.03 6.80 13.30
N ASN A 35 10.45 6.10 12.24
CA ASN A 35 11.83 6.10 11.77
C ASN A 35 12.27 7.45 11.18
N SER A 36 11.34 8.30 10.74
CA SER A 36 11.65 9.69 10.38
C SER A 36 12.28 10.48 11.54
N PHE A 37 11.97 10.11 12.79
CA PHE A 37 12.57 10.70 14.00
C PHE A 37 13.73 9.85 14.53
N VAL A 38 13.53 8.54 14.64
CA VAL A 38 14.49 7.63 15.30
C VAL A 38 15.74 7.41 14.46
N VAL A 39 15.60 7.25 13.14
CA VAL A 39 16.69 6.85 12.23
C VAL A 39 17.16 8.03 11.39
N TYR A 40 16.22 8.78 10.82
CA TYR A 40 16.49 9.82 9.83
C TYR A 40 16.61 11.23 10.41
N SER A 41 16.60 11.38 11.73
CA SER A 41 16.80 12.67 12.39
C SER A 41 17.80 12.60 13.54
N ASN A 42 18.32 13.75 13.93
CA ASN A 42 19.19 13.89 15.11
C ASN A 42 18.41 14.10 16.42
N THR A 43 17.07 14.03 16.41
CA THR A 43 16.20 14.37 17.56
C THR A 43 16.58 13.59 18.82
N LEU A 44 16.86 12.30 18.67
CA LEU A 44 17.24 11.42 19.78
C LEU A 44 18.75 11.26 19.89
N ALA A 45 19.44 11.05 18.76
CA ALA A 45 20.87 10.77 18.73
C ALA A 45 21.71 11.91 19.32
N SER A 46 21.31 13.17 19.15
CA SER A 46 22.01 14.34 19.71
C SER A 46 22.02 14.39 21.23
N GLN A 47 21.13 13.63 21.89
CA GLN A 47 21.02 13.59 23.34
C GLN A 47 21.99 12.59 23.99
N ILE A 48 22.63 11.73 23.19
CA ILE A 48 23.42 10.61 23.70
C ILE A 48 24.89 10.86 23.41
N PRO A 49 25.71 11.19 24.43
CA PRO A 49 27.14 11.38 24.24
C PRO A 49 27.82 10.05 23.94
N GLN A 50 29.04 10.13 23.38
CA GLN A 50 29.89 8.96 23.18
C GLN A 50 30.09 8.20 24.50
N SER A 51 29.53 7.00 24.57
CA SER A 51 29.42 6.21 25.80
C SER A 51 29.00 4.77 25.47
N TYR A 52 28.95 3.89 26.48
CA TYR A 52 28.34 2.57 26.32
C TYR A 52 26.87 2.65 25.91
N ALA A 53 26.14 3.68 26.37
CA ALA A 53 24.76 3.92 25.97
C ALA A 53 24.63 4.25 24.48
N ALA A 54 25.62 4.93 23.88
CA ALA A 54 25.63 5.20 22.45
C ALA A 54 25.66 3.90 21.61
N ASN A 55 26.41 2.89 22.06
CA ASN A 55 26.44 1.59 21.39
C ASN A 55 25.07 0.89 21.47
N ALA A 56 24.44 0.90 22.65
CA ALA A 56 23.10 0.33 22.81
C ALA A 56 22.05 1.08 21.96
N PHE A 57 22.14 2.40 21.89
CA PHE A 57 21.24 3.22 21.07
C PHE A 57 21.42 2.98 19.57
N ALA A 58 22.65 2.78 19.10
CA ALA A 58 22.91 2.42 17.71
C ALA A 58 22.28 1.06 17.34
N VAL A 59 22.25 0.10 18.27
CA VAL A 59 21.52 -1.16 18.07
C VAL A 59 20.03 -0.90 17.98
N PHE A 60 19.46 -0.08 18.87
CA PHE A 60 18.05 0.31 18.83
C PHE A 60 17.65 0.93 17.48
N GLN A 61 18.39 1.95 17.01
CA GLN A 61 18.12 2.58 15.71
C GLN A 61 18.19 1.58 14.56
N ARG A 62 19.21 0.71 14.57
CA ARG A 62 19.38 -0.32 13.55
C ARG A 62 18.20 -1.31 13.56
N SER A 63 17.78 -1.78 14.73
CA SER A 63 16.65 -2.69 14.85
C SER A 63 15.34 -2.07 14.34
N MET A 64 15.11 -0.79 14.65
CA MET A 64 13.95 -0.02 14.18
C MET A 64 13.93 0.13 12.65
N HIS A 65 15.07 0.43 12.03
CA HIS A 65 15.18 0.49 10.57
C HIS A 65 15.00 -0.90 9.91
N GLN A 66 15.61 -1.92 10.49
CA GLN A 66 15.57 -3.28 9.94
C GLN A 66 14.17 -3.89 9.93
N ILE A 67 13.35 -3.64 10.96
CA ILE A 67 11.97 -4.15 10.98
C ILE A 67 11.11 -3.50 9.89
N GLU A 68 11.29 -2.20 9.63
CA GLU A 68 10.62 -1.51 8.52
C GLU A 68 10.98 -2.18 7.18
N ILE A 69 12.27 -2.43 6.94
CA ILE A 69 12.75 -3.11 5.72
C ILE A 69 12.11 -4.51 5.58
N VAL A 70 12.08 -5.29 6.66
CA VAL A 70 11.48 -6.64 6.64
C VAL A 70 10.00 -6.57 6.29
N ARG A 71 9.25 -5.65 6.90
CA ARG A 71 7.80 -5.50 6.65
C ARG A 71 7.51 -4.99 5.24
N LEU A 72 8.29 -4.01 4.76
CA LEU A 72 8.19 -3.54 3.39
C LEU A 72 8.50 -4.64 2.38
N CYS A 73 9.52 -5.47 2.63
CA CYS A 73 9.83 -6.62 1.77
C CYS A 73 8.69 -7.64 1.72
N ALA A 74 7.99 -7.87 2.83
CA ALA A 74 6.89 -8.83 2.88
C ALA A 74 5.70 -8.40 1.98
N LEU A 75 5.44 -7.09 1.88
CA LEU A 75 4.43 -6.52 0.97
C LEU A 75 4.75 -6.73 -0.51
N TRP A 76 6.02 -6.96 -0.83
CA TRP A 76 6.54 -7.12 -2.19
C TRP A 76 7.11 -8.52 -2.45
N ASP A 77 6.90 -9.47 -1.54
CA ASP A 77 7.30 -10.85 -1.75
C ASP A 77 6.57 -11.47 -2.96
N SER A 78 7.18 -12.50 -3.54
CA SER A 78 6.59 -13.19 -4.69
C SER A 78 5.14 -13.59 -4.41
N ALA A 79 4.30 -13.45 -5.43
CA ALA A 79 2.90 -13.82 -5.37
C ALA A 79 2.74 -15.29 -4.97
N ASP A 80 1.81 -15.52 -4.06
CA ASP A 80 1.50 -16.82 -3.47
C ASP A 80 0.07 -16.79 -2.89
N PRO A 81 -0.76 -17.83 -3.09
CA PRO A 81 -2.13 -17.90 -2.60
C PRO A 81 -2.28 -17.69 -1.10
N ASP A 82 -1.27 -18.05 -0.31
CA ASP A 82 -1.31 -17.93 1.15
C ASP A 82 -0.80 -16.58 1.64
N LYS A 83 -0.26 -15.73 0.75
CA LYS A 83 0.29 -14.42 1.12
C LYS A 83 -0.72 -13.29 0.95
N GLU A 84 -0.62 -12.31 1.83
CA GLU A 84 -1.39 -11.06 1.83
C GLU A 84 -0.46 -9.92 1.42
N ASN A 85 -0.13 -9.87 0.13
CA ASN A 85 0.83 -8.90 -0.40
C ASN A 85 0.40 -8.36 -1.77
N ILE A 86 1.05 -7.28 -2.23
CA ILE A 86 0.68 -6.58 -3.46
C ILE A 86 0.77 -7.51 -4.68
N PRO A 87 1.87 -8.27 -4.89
CA PRO A 87 1.97 -9.17 -6.04
C PRO A 87 0.88 -10.23 -6.09
N THR A 88 0.44 -10.79 -4.95
CA THR A 88 -0.67 -11.75 -4.92
C THR A 88 -1.97 -11.10 -5.40
N VAL A 89 -2.31 -9.89 -4.95
CA VAL A 89 -3.52 -9.20 -5.41
C VAL A 89 -3.45 -8.91 -6.90
N VAL A 90 -2.31 -8.42 -7.39
CA VAL A 90 -2.07 -8.14 -8.81
C VAL A 90 -2.28 -9.39 -9.67
N GLU A 91 -1.66 -10.50 -9.33
CA GLU A 91 -1.82 -11.76 -10.09
C GLU A 91 -3.26 -12.33 -10.03
N LEU A 92 -4.01 -12.05 -8.95
CA LEU A 92 -5.41 -12.45 -8.87
C LEU A 92 -6.30 -11.68 -9.84
N ILE A 93 -5.96 -10.42 -10.16
CA ILE A 93 -6.81 -9.55 -10.99
C ILE A 93 -6.26 -9.30 -12.40
N ASP A 94 -5.03 -9.70 -12.70
CA ASP A 94 -4.42 -9.56 -14.03
C ASP A 94 -5.04 -10.55 -15.02
N ASP A 95 -6.25 -10.23 -15.45
CA ASP A 95 -7.07 -10.94 -16.44
C ASP A 95 -8.14 -9.95 -16.92
N ASP A 96 -8.23 -9.72 -18.24
CA ASP A 96 -9.12 -8.69 -18.80
C ASP A 96 -10.59 -8.91 -18.45
N GLU A 97 -11.05 -10.16 -18.31
CA GLU A 97 -12.42 -10.45 -17.92
C GLU A 97 -12.67 -10.17 -16.43
N ILE A 98 -11.66 -10.36 -15.58
CA ILE A 98 -11.74 -9.97 -14.16
C ILE A 98 -11.77 -8.44 -14.01
N LEU A 99 -10.90 -7.73 -14.74
CA LEU A 99 -10.90 -6.27 -14.77
C LEU A 99 -12.25 -5.73 -15.25
N GLU A 100 -12.81 -6.32 -16.30
CA GLU A 100 -14.14 -5.97 -16.80
C GLU A 100 -15.23 -6.29 -15.76
N ALA A 101 -15.14 -7.42 -15.05
CA ALA A 101 -16.08 -7.75 -13.98
C ALA A 101 -16.05 -6.72 -12.83
N LEU A 102 -14.87 -6.31 -12.37
CA LEU A 102 -14.72 -5.27 -11.33
C LEU A 102 -15.23 -3.89 -11.80
N ALA A 103 -14.94 -3.52 -13.05
CA ALA A 103 -15.47 -2.31 -13.67
C ALA A 103 -17.01 -2.36 -13.78
N ASN A 104 -17.58 -3.51 -14.15
CA ASN A 104 -19.02 -3.74 -14.22
C ASN A 104 -19.69 -3.64 -12.85
N GLU A 105 -19.07 -4.18 -11.80
CA GLU A 105 -19.56 -4.00 -10.42
C GLU A 105 -19.61 -2.52 -10.03
N THR A 106 -18.58 -1.75 -10.39
CA THR A 106 -18.54 -0.30 -10.17
C THR A 106 -19.66 0.41 -10.93
N ARG A 107 -19.87 0.08 -12.22
CA ARG A 107 -20.97 0.65 -13.03
C ARG A 107 -22.33 0.39 -12.39
N LYS A 108 -22.57 -0.86 -11.97
CA LYS A 108 -23.83 -1.29 -11.35
C LYS A 108 -24.08 -0.54 -10.04
N HIS A 109 -23.06 -0.41 -9.20
CA HIS A 109 -23.17 0.32 -7.93
C HIS A 109 -23.77 1.73 -8.13
N TRP A 110 -23.24 2.49 -9.09
CA TRP A 110 -23.73 3.85 -9.38
C TRP A 110 -25.08 3.85 -10.11
N SER A 111 -25.30 2.91 -11.02
CA SER A 111 -26.56 2.79 -11.77
C SER A 111 -27.76 2.41 -10.89
N ASP A 112 -27.51 1.57 -9.88
CA ASP A 112 -28.52 1.07 -8.95
C ASP A 112 -28.65 1.93 -7.68
N MET A 113 -27.80 2.96 -7.53
CA MET A 113 -27.81 3.82 -6.35
C MET A 113 -29.12 4.62 -6.29
N GLU A 114 -29.95 4.30 -5.29
CA GLU A 114 -31.17 5.07 -5.01
C GLU A 114 -30.80 6.52 -4.73
N SER A 115 -31.23 7.41 -5.62
CA SER A 115 -30.92 8.82 -5.50
C SER A 115 -31.96 9.51 -4.65
N ARG A 116 -31.50 10.03 -3.51
CA ARG A 116 -32.33 10.87 -2.66
C ARG A 116 -32.33 12.31 -3.19
N ILE A 117 -33.42 12.71 -3.81
CA ILE A 117 -33.65 14.11 -4.20
C ILE A 117 -33.94 14.91 -2.91
N LEU A 118 -32.98 15.74 -2.50
CA LEU A 118 -33.14 16.70 -1.41
C LEU A 118 -34.02 17.83 -1.95
N ASN A 119 -35.32 17.81 -1.64
CA ASN A 119 -36.37 18.73 -2.12
C ASN A 119 -37.01 18.29 -3.47
N PRO A 120 -37.84 17.24 -3.47
CA PRO A 120 -38.64 16.90 -4.65
C PRO A 120 -39.67 17.99 -4.96
N SER A 121 -40.03 18.14 -6.23
CA SER A 121 -41.12 19.02 -6.66
C SER A 121 -42.47 18.47 -6.19
N ASP A 122 -43.37 19.35 -5.74
CA ASP A 122 -44.77 19.01 -5.44
C ASP A 122 -45.59 18.73 -6.73
N ASP A 123 -45.11 19.25 -7.87
CA ASP A 123 -45.66 18.92 -9.18
C ASP A 123 -45.17 17.54 -9.66
N PRO A 124 -46.07 16.56 -9.89
CA PRO A 124 -45.71 15.19 -10.27
C PRO A 124 -44.95 15.09 -11.60
N GLU A 125 -45.24 15.97 -12.56
CA GLU A 125 -44.58 15.96 -13.88
C GLU A 125 -43.13 16.41 -13.74
N THR A 126 -42.90 17.52 -13.04
CA THR A 126 -41.55 18.00 -12.71
C THR A 126 -40.79 16.98 -11.86
N ALA A 127 -41.44 16.33 -10.89
CA ALA A 127 -40.81 15.30 -10.08
C ALA A 127 -40.32 14.10 -10.92
N ALA A 128 -41.14 13.66 -11.89
CA ALA A 128 -40.76 12.58 -12.82
C ALA A 128 -39.58 12.96 -13.72
N ILE A 129 -39.56 14.20 -14.24
CA ILE A 129 -38.45 14.70 -15.07
C ILE A 129 -37.14 14.74 -14.27
N VAL A 130 -37.17 15.26 -13.04
CA VAL A 130 -35.99 15.33 -12.18
C VAL A 130 -35.49 13.92 -11.87
N TYR A 131 -36.38 12.98 -11.55
CA TYR A 131 -36.01 11.60 -11.28
C TYR A 131 -35.30 10.93 -12.47
N GLU A 132 -35.86 11.06 -13.67
CA GLU A 132 -35.23 10.52 -14.89
C GLU A 132 -33.89 11.21 -15.21
N ALA A 133 -33.79 12.53 -14.99
CA ALA A 133 -32.54 13.27 -15.17
C ALA A 133 -31.43 12.78 -14.24
N VAL A 134 -31.76 12.55 -12.96
CA VAL A 134 -30.82 12.00 -11.96
C VAL A 134 -30.42 10.58 -12.31
N LYS A 135 -31.38 9.73 -12.70
CA LYS A 135 -31.11 8.35 -13.11
C LYS A 135 -30.17 8.28 -14.33
N ARG A 136 -30.37 9.16 -15.31
CA ARG A 136 -29.44 9.30 -16.46
C ARG A 136 -28.06 9.74 -16.00
N SER A 137 -27.97 10.78 -15.16
CA SER A 137 -26.69 11.27 -14.63
C SER A 137 -25.92 10.18 -13.89
N ASN A 138 -26.59 9.35 -13.10
CA ASN A 138 -25.95 8.25 -12.38
C ASN A 138 -25.43 7.15 -13.31
N ARG A 139 -26.14 6.87 -14.41
CA ARG A 139 -25.68 5.90 -15.42
C ARG A 139 -24.44 6.40 -16.13
N GLU A 140 -24.45 7.65 -16.58
CA GLU A 140 -23.30 8.31 -17.21
C GLU A 140 -22.09 8.32 -16.26
N PHE A 141 -22.30 8.70 -15.00
CA PHE A 141 -21.25 8.67 -13.98
C PHE A 141 -20.75 7.25 -13.71
N GLY A 142 -21.64 6.26 -13.67
CA GLY A 142 -21.27 4.85 -13.52
C GLY A 142 -20.40 4.33 -14.66
N ASP A 143 -20.69 4.75 -15.90
CA ASP A 143 -19.88 4.43 -17.08
C ASP A 143 -18.48 5.06 -17.00
N GLU A 144 -18.40 6.33 -16.59
CA GLU A 144 -17.13 7.03 -16.35
C GLU A 144 -16.30 6.35 -15.26
N GLN A 145 -16.92 6.00 -14.12
CA GLN A 145 -16.23 5.31 -13.03
C GLN A 145 -15.77 3.90 -13.43
N ALA A 146 -16.54 3.17 -14.22
CA ALA A 146 -16.14 1.86 -14.72
C ALA A 146 -14.95 1.95 -15.68
N ALA A 147 -14.95 2.91 -16.60
CA ALA A 147 -13.82 3.17 -17.48
C ALA A 147 -12.57 3.54 -16.67
N LYS A 148 -12.72 4.45 -15.70
CA LYS A 148 -11.64 4.84 -14.79
C LYS A 148 -11.09 3.67 -13.99
N ALA A 149 -11.95 2.83 -13.41
CA ALA A 149 -11.55 1.65 -12.65
C ALA A 149 -10.67 0.72 -13.49
N LYS A 150 -11.08 0.44 -14.73
CA LYS A 150 -10.31 -0.41 -15.64
C LYS A 150 -8.93 0.16 -15.94
N THR A 151 -8.86 1.44 -16.30
CA THR A 151 -7.58 2.12 -16.58
C THR A 151 -6.67 2.13 -15.35
N GLU A 152 -7.17 2.55 -14.19
CA GLU A 152 -6.35 2.66 -12.99
C GLU A 152 -5.87 1.29 -12.47
N LEU A 153 -6.68 0.23 -12.60
CA LEU A 153 -6.25 -1.14 -12.28
C LEU A 153 -5.13 -1.62 -13.22
N GLN A 154 -5.24 -1.38 -14.53
CA GLN A 154 -4.18 -1.72 -15.49
C GLN A 154 -2.88 -0.95 -15.24
N GLU A 155 -2.98 0.33 -14.89
CA GLU A 155 -1.82 1.13 -14.46
C GLU A 155 -1.21 0.56 -13.19
N SER A 156 -2.02 0.22 -12.17
CA SER A 156 -1.52 -0.38 -10.92
C SER A 156 -0.79 -1.69 -11.14
N ILE A 157 -1.29 -2.56 -12.04
CA ILE A 157 -0.60 -3.80 -12.42
C ILE A 157 0.76 -3.49 -13.06
N THR A 158 0.79 -2.52 -13.98
CA THR A 158 2.01 -2.13 -14.69
C THR A 158 3.04 -1.54 -13.71
N SER A 159 2.64 -0.57 -12.88
CA SER A 159 3.53 0.03 -11.88
C SER A 159 4.02 -0.98 -10.84
N ALA A 160 3.18 -1.95 -10.45
CA ALA A 160 3.62 -3.03 -9.57
C ALA A 160 4.71 -3.89 -10.23
N ARG A 161 4.55 -4.23 -11.51
CA ARG A 161 5.56 -4.98 -12.28
C ARG A 161 6.86 -4.20 -12.43
N GLU A 162 6.78 -2.89 -12.65
CA GLU A 162 7.96 -2.02 -12.71
C GLU A 162 8.74 -2.02 -11.39
N ILE A 163 8.05 -1.92 -10.24
CA ILE A 163 8.67 -2.00 -8.92
C ILE A 163 9.31 -3.37 -8.70
N ILE A 164 8.60 -4.46 -9.04
CA ILE A 164 9.11 -5.84 -8.94
C ILE A 164 10.40 -6.03 -9.77
N GLY A 165 10.44 -5.45 -10.97
CA GLY A 165 11.60 -5.48 -11.87
C GLY A 165 12.72 -4.52 -11.51
N SER A 166 12.52 -3.63 -10.53
CA SER A 166 13.47 -2.56 -10.23
C SER A 166 14.73 -3.06 -9.51
N THR A 167 15.87 -2.45 -9.85
CA THR A 167 17.14 -2.69 -9.14
C THR A 167 17.06 -2.26 -7.67
N ARG A 168 16.28 -1.22 -7.36
CA ARG A 168 16.06 -0.72 -6.01
C ARG A 168 15.37 -1.75 -5.13
N LEU A 169 14.23 -2.30 -5.56
CA LEU A 169 13.57 -3.37 -4.80
C LEU A 169 14.50 -4.58 -4.65
N ALA A 170 15.24 -4.94 -5.71
CA ALA A 170 16.21 -6.04 -5.63
C ALA A 170 17.28 -5.81 -4.55
N SER A 171 17.80 -4.60 -4.41
CA SER A 171 18.75 -4.21 -3.35
C SER A 171 18.13 -4.32 -1.95
N VAL A 172 16.91 -3.81 -1.76
CA VAL A 172 16.18 -3.87 -0.48
C VAL A 172 15.86 -5.31 -0.09
N MET A 173 15.38 -6.14 -1.02
CA MET A 173 15.13 -7.56 -0.76
C MET A 173 16.42 -8.34 -0.48
N ASN A 174 17.53 -7.97 -1.14
CA ASN A 174 18.82 -8.62 -0.93
C ASN A 174 19.36 -8.39 0.48
N ILE A 175 19.27 -7.16 1.03
CA ILE A 175 19.69 -6.92 2.41
C ILE A 175 18.84 -7.71 3.40
N ARG A 176 17.52 -7.81 3.17
CA ARG A 176 16.63 -8.61 3.99
C ARG A 176 17.05 -10.06 3.99
N ASP A 177 17.18 -10.67 2.81
CA ASP A 177 17.52 -12.09 2.70
C ASP A 177 18.90 -12.38 3.28
N LYS A 178 19.88 -11.51 3.01
CA LYS A 178 21.26 -11.74 3.40
C LYS A 178 21.51 -11.55 4.89
N HIS A 179 20.97 -10.47 5.46
CA HIS A 179 21.40 -10.01 6.77
C HIS A 179 20.30 -9.98 7.82
N LEU A 180 19.02 -9.93 7.42
CA LEU A 180 17.91 -9.76 8.37
C LEU A 180 17.15 -11.07 8.59
N ALA A 181 16.93 -11.85 7.53
CA ALA A 181 16.13 -13.07 7.58
C ALA A 181 16.98 -14.33 7.77
N HIS A 182 18.13 -14.45 7.09
CA HIS A 182 18.81 -15.75 6.95
C HIS A 182 20.33 -15.77 7.15
N SER A 183 20.98 -14.68 7.59
CA SER A 183 22.45 -14.61 7.85
C SER A 183 23.31 -15.30 6.79
N LEU A 184 22.99 -15.07 5.51
CA LEU A 184 23.60 -15.76 4.38
C LEU A 184 24.92 -15.11 3.97
N ALA A 185 25.91 -15.93 3.59
CA ALA A 185 27.10 -15.45 2.92
C ALA A 185 26.79 -14.92 1.50
N THR A 186 25.86 -15.58 0.81
CA THR A 186 25.45 -15.22 -0.57
C THR A 186 23.96 -15.53 -0.77
N THR A 187 23.21 -14.58 -1.32
CA THR A 187 21.78 -14.78 -1.62
C THR A 187 21.56 -15.45 -2.98
N ARG A 188 20.32 -15.90 -3.24
CA ARG A 188 19.93 -16.39 -4.57
C ARG A 188 20.03 -15.32 -5.65
N ARG A 189 19.79 -14.04 -5.31
CA ARG A 189 19.89 -12.91 -6.26
C ARG A 189 21.34 -12.67 -6.66
N GLU A 190 22.25 -12.67 -5.69
CA GLU A 190 23.70 -12.52 -5.92
C GLU A 190 24.29 -13.65 -6.78
N LYS A 191 23.73 -14.87 -6.68
CA LYS A 191 24.14 -15.99 -7.55
C LYS A 191 23.71 -15.83 -9.01
N ARG A 192 22.65 -15.05 -9.28
CA ARG A 192 22.12 -14.82 -10.64
C ARG A 192 22.80 -13.62 -11.32
N GLY A 193 23.41 -12.73 -10.54
CA GLY A 193 24.11 -11.56 -11.04
C GLY A 193 24.46 -10.59 -9.92
N PRO A 194 25.26 -9.55 -10.22
CA PRO A 194 25.61 -8.53 -9.24
C PRO A 194 24.36 -7.78 -8.77
N VAL A 195 24.22 -7.64 -7.45
CA VAL A 195 23.16 -6.85 -6.81
C VAL A 195 23.80 -5.63 -6.16
N GLN A 196 23.26 -4.45 -6.45
CA GLN A 196 23.75 -3.21 -5.84
C GLN A 196 23.46 -3.21 -4.33
N PRO A 197 24.36 -2.69 -3.48
CA PRO A 197 24.05 -2.47 -2.08
C PRO A 197 22.86 -1.53 -1.91
N MET A 198 21.99 -1.83 -0.94
CA MET A 198 20.90 -0.92 -0.56
C MET A 198 21.48 0.38 0.01
N LYS A 199 20.89 1.51 -0.36
CA LYS A 199 21.17 2.84 0.23
C LYS A 199 20.07 3.20 1.23
N TYR A 200 20.41 4.00 2.24
CA TYR A 200 19.42 4.61 3.10
C TYR A 200 18.44 5.45 2.27
N GLY A 201 17.15 5.32 2.52
CA GLY A 201 16.09 5.97 1.76
C GLY A 201 15.58 5.14 0.57
N ASP A 202 16.25 4.05 0.17
CA ASP A 202 15.72 3.17 -0.86
C ASP A 202 14.39 2.53 -0.41
N GLU A 203 14.24 2.18 0.86
CA GLU A 203 12.96 1.72 1.42
C GLU A 203 11.87 2.80 1.35
N THR A 204 12.22 4.05 1.65
CA THR A 204 11.31 5.20 1.55
C THR A 204 10.77 5.34 0.12
N HIS A 205 11.65 5.25 -0.87
CA HIS A 205 11.24 5.32 -2.27
C HIS A 205 10.31 4.19 -2.70
N ILE A 206 10.56 2.95 -2.23
CA ILE A 206 9.66 1.83 -2.52
C ILE A 206 8.31 2.03 -1.82
N LEU A 207 8.32 2.47 -0.55
CA LEU A 207 7.12 2.76 0.22
C LEU A 207 6.24 3.83 -0.47
N ASP A 208 6.85 4.93 -0.91
CA ASP A 208 6.12 6.01 -1.59
C ASP A 208 5.56 5.57 -2.94
N ALA A 209 6.32 4.78 -3.71
CA ALA A 209 5.85 4.22 -4.97
C ALA A 209 4.70 3.21 -4.79
N SER A 210 4.60 2.56 -3.62
CA SER A 210 3.50 1.66 -3.29
C SER A 210 2.16 2.36 -3.02
N ILE A 211 2.16 3.62 -2.57
CA ILE A 211 0.94 4.34 -2.18
C ILE A 211 -0.13 4.34 -3.29
N PRO A 212 0.14 4.88 -4.50
CA PRO A 212 -0.90 4.96 -5.53
C PRO A 212 -1.37 3.58 -5.98
N ILE A 213 -0.52 2.55 -5.90
CA ILE A 213 -0.89 1.17 -6.23
C ILE A 213 -1.93 0.67 -5.22
N ILE A 214 -1.67 0.83 -3.92
CA ILE A 214 -2.55 0.33 -2.86
C ILE A 214 -3.87 1.10 -2.82
N GLU A 215 -3.84 2.44 -2.95
CA GLU A 215 -5.08 3.24 -2.98
C GLU A 215 -6.00 2.82 -4.13
N ARG A 216 -5.45 2.64 -5.34
CA ARG A 216 -6.21 2.19 -6.51
C ARG A 216 -6.71 0.76 -6.38
N LEU A 217 -5.85 -0.16 -5.95
CA LEU A 217 -6.25 -1.55 -5.72
C LEU A 217 -7.35 -1.63 -4.66
N TYR A 218 -7.24 -0.90 -3.54
CA TYR A 218 -8.26 -0.89 -2.51
C TYR A 218 -9.57 -0.26 -3.02
N CYS A 219 -9.48 0.87 -3.74
CA CYS A 219 -10.60 1.55 -4.36
C CYS A 219 -11.40 0.63 -5.28
N TRP A 220 -10.73 0.02 -6.26
CA TRP A 220 -11.41 -0.66 -7.36
C TRP A 220 -11.63 -2.15 -7.14
N VAL A 221 -10.80 -2.81 -6.33
CA VAL A 221 -11.01 -4.22 -5.98
C VAL A 221 -12.01 -4.32 -4.83
N ALA A 222 -11.86 -3.55 -3.75
CA ALA A 222 -12.75 -3.63 -2.59
C ALA A 222 -13.96 -2.71 -2.66
N GLY A 223 -14.02 -1.80 -3.64
CA GLY A 223 -15.11 -0.82 -3.76
C GLY A 223 -15.11 0.23 -2.63
N LYS A 224 -13.94 0.51 -2.04
CA LYS A 224 -13.80 1.40 -0.87
C LYS A 224 -12.67 2.40 -1.07
N SER A 225 -12.92 3.66 -0.77
CA SER A 225 -11.87 4.68 -0.77
C SER A 225 -11.19 4.77 0.59
N PHE A 226 -9.87 5.00 0.58
CA PHE A 226 -9.08 5.27 1.76
C PHE A 226 -8.01 6.32 1.42
N SER A 227 -7.81 7.32 2.29
CA SER A 227 -6.77 8.33 2.09
C SER A 227 -5.53 7.96 2.90
N ILE A 228 -4.50 7.48 2.20
CA ILE A 228 -3.22 7.14 2.83
C ILE A 228 -2.48 8.40 3.30
N ALA A 229 -2.65 9.52 2.60
CA ALA A 229 -2.09 10.81 3.00
C ALA A 229 -2.56 11.23 4.41
N ASN A 230 -3.85 11.09 4.70
CA ASN A 230 -4.39 11.41 6.03
C ASN A 230 -3.82 10.49 7.12
N SER A 231 -3.70 9.18 6.85
CA SER A 231 -3.05 8.25 7.80
C SER A 231 -1.61 8.65 8.07
N ARG A 232 -0.84 8.97 7.02
CA ARG A 232 0.55 9.41 7.16
C ARG A 232 0.68 10.68 7.99
N GLU A 233 -0.24 11.63 7.85
CA GLU A 233 -0.25 12.85 8.67
C GLU A 233 -0.50 12.52 10.15
N ILE A 234 -1.50 11.67 10.43
CA ILE A 234 -1.81 11.21 11.79
C ILE A 234 -0.62 10.47 12.41
N ASP A 235 -0.03 9.51 11.69
CA ASP A 235 1.10 8.72 12.17
C ASP A 235 2.33 9.60 12.44
N ARG A 236 2.58 10.60 11.59
CA ARG A 236 3.64 11.58 11.82
C ARG A 236 3.37 12.44 13.04
N ALA A 237 2.13 12.90 13.26
CA ALA A 237 1.77 13.65 14.45
C ALA A 237 1.94 12.81 15.73
N ASN A 238 1.52 11.54 15.70
CA ASN A 238 1.69 10.59 16.81
C ASN A 238 3.17 10.36 17.12
N ALA A 239 3.99 10.07 16.10
CA ALA A 239 5.43 9.91 16.25
C ALA A 239 6.09 11.19 16.79
N ALA A 240 5.71 12.37 16.27
CA ALA A 240 6.25 13.64 16.71
C ALA A 240 5.93 13.91 18.19
N ALA A 241 4.71 13.62 18.64
CA ALA A 241 4.27 13.82 20.02
C ALA A 241 5.12 12.99 21.01
N LEU A 242 5.47 11.75 20.66
CA LEU A 242 6.33 10.91 21.48
C LEU A 242 7.80 11.34 21.39
N TRP A 243 8.37 11.32 20.18
CA TRP A 243 9.82 11.39 20.03
C TRP A 243 10.40 12.78 20.25
N SER A 244 9.64 13.85 19.95
CA SER A 244 10.10 15.22 20.21
C SER A 244 10.10 15.54 21.71
N GLY A 245 9.21 14.90 22.48
CA GLY A 245 9.14 15.03 23.94
C GLY A 245 10.12 14.12 24.69
N CYS A 246 10.63 13.08 24.05
CA CYS A 246 11.50 12.09 24.69
C CYS A 246 12.87 12.68 25.09
N LYS A 247 13.31 12.38 26.32
CA LYS A 247 14.61 12.78 26.87
C LYS A 247 15.40 11.59 27.41
N PHE A 248 16.64 11.44 26.96
CA PHE A 248 17.56 10.42 27.48
C PHE A 248 18.40 10.95 28.64
N THR A 249 18.39 10.20 29.76
CA THR A 249 19.35 10.38 30.85
C THR A 249 20.36 9.24 30.79
N VAL A 250 21.60 9.53 30.38
CA VAL A 250 22.65 8.52 30.27
C VAL A 250 23.36 8.36 31.61
N ALA A 251 23.31 7.14 32.15
CA ALA A 251 24.08 6.79 33.35
C ALA A 251 25.58 6.91 33.05
N ARG A 252 26.32 7.54 33.97
CA ARG A 252 27.77 7.68 33.91
C ARG A 252 28.47 6.42 34.37
#